data_AF-A0A2V5H3J0-F1
#
_entry.id   AF-A0A2V5H3J0-F1
#
_cell.length_a   1.000
_cell.length_b   1.000
_cell.length_c   1.000
_cell.angle_alpha   90.00
_cell.angle_beta   90.00
_cell.angle_gamma   90.00
#
_symmetry.space_group_name_H-M   'P 1'
#
loop_
_entity.id
_entity.type
_entity.pdbx_description
1 polymer ?
#
loop_
_entity_poly.entity_id
_entity_poly.type
_entity_poly.pdbx_seq_one_letter_code
_entity_poly.pdbx_strand_id
1 'polypeptide(L)'
;MGSSSKKKKEKQKDFQKAKLKVGKTKAKPDNFTDTSFKAKSITLTQQSLTLNAPTTTTQFTHHVSLLGSKSDAQRRDSLAHLTTHLTHSRPGNAPLPQPVSTLLPTLAPLILDGSTGVRTQLLRLLRALPPRDVEDHVAQLLPFIRAGMTHLAADIRVTAVEVLAWLVEVAGREVVGCAGGWIKTLNCFLSVLGWHTEESSKWSASRAAFGKSGTAGRPVVKVLGVLAEFLEVGIGAVAGEGGGGDVVMEEGAGRTAGAAVGNWEFPLAQVEAHMVPQTAQPYVYLNLFGQPRDEEGEMYETREDRFRVFAARFLKAVERGVESARQDGGEVGRASSAVNKVLKEALGYARGAGLEV
;
A
#
# COMPACT_ATOMS: atom_id res chain seq x y z
N MET A 1 78.43 -27.09 -53.95
CA MET A 1 78.02 -28.16 -53.01
C MET A 1 77.33 -27.53 -51.79
N GLY A 2 75.99 -27.47 -51.73
CA GLY A 2 75.32 -26.78 -50.59
C GLY A 2 73.79 -26.70 -50.55
N SER A 3 73.05 -27.33 -51.48
CA SER A 3 71.57 -27.29 -51.49
C SER A 3 70.90 -28.50 -50.80
N SER A 4 71.65 -29.57 -50.53
CA SER A 4 71.11 -30.82 -49.97
C SER A 4 70.90 -30.75 -48.44
N SER A 5 71.79 -30.08 -47.71
CA SER A 5 71.70 -29.98 -46.25
C SER A 5 70.56 -29.07 -45.77
N LYS A 6 70.23 -28.00 -46.50
CA LYS A 6 69.08 -27.12 -46.21
C LYS A 6 67.75 -27.86 -46.37
N LYS A 7 67.53 -28.54 -47.51
CA LYS A 7 66.34 -29.38 -47.74
C LYS A 7 66.20 -30.50 -46.71
N LYS A 8 67.32 -31.12 -46.30
CA LYS A 8 67.32 -32.16 -45.26
C LYS A 8 66.96 -31.59 -43.89
N LYS A 9 67.45 -30.39 -43.55
CA LYS A 9 67.17 -29.70 -42.28
C LYS A 9 65.76 -29.14 -42.21
N GLU A 10 65.15 -28.77 -43.34
CA GLU A 10 63.72 -28.44 -43.46
C GLU A 10 62.83 -29.67 -43.26
N LYS A 11 63.11 -30.79 -43.93
CA LYS A 11 62.41 -32.07 -43.67
C LYS A 11 62.56 -32.56 -42.23
N GLN A 12 63.66 -32.23 -41.57
CA GLN A 12 63.92 -32.58 -40.17
C GLN A 12 63.18 -31.66 -39.17
N LYS A 13 62.68 -30.50 -39.62
CA LYS A 13 61.78 -29.64 -38.85
C LYS A 13 60.33 -30.13 -38.88
N ASP A 14 59.91 -30.76 -39.98
CA ASP A 14 58.54 -31.30 -40.15
C ASP A 14 58.17 -32.40 -39.14
N PHE A 15 59.15 -33.10 -38.56
CA PHE A 15 58.90 -34.26 -37.68
C PHE A 15 59.61 -34.14 -36.31
N GLN A 16 59.71 -32.93 -35.76
CA GLN A 16 60.30 -32.73 -34.43
C GLN A 16 59.34 -33.15 -33.32
N LYS A 17 59.52 -34.38 -32.82
CA LYS A 17 58.87 -34.82 -31.58
C LYS A 17 59.33 -33.94 -30.43
N ALA A 18 58.39 -33.29 -29.75
CA ALA A 18 58.68 -32.48 -28.57
C ALA A 18 59.40 -33.34 -27.51
N LYS A 19 60.53 -32.84 -27.00
CA LYS A 19 61.35 -33.53 -25.99
C LYS A 19 60.49 -33.85 -24.76
N LEU A 20 60.48 -35.12 -24.35
CA LEU A 20 59.74 -35.65 -23.19
C LEU A 20 59.99 -34.76 -21.96
N LYS A 21 58.98 -33.98 -21.56
CA LYS A 21 58.96 -33.27 -20.28
C LYS A 21 58.35 -34.19 -19.24
N VAL A 22 59.20 -34.86 -18.48
CA VAL A 22 58.81 -35.76 -17.38
C VAL A 22 57.94 -34.98 -16.38
N GLY A 23 56.80 -35.54 -15.96
CA GLY A 23 55.85 -34.93 -15.02
C GLY A 23 54.66 -34.18 -15.64
N LYS A 24 54.56 -34.06 -16.97
CA LYS A 24 53.36 -33.53 -17.67
C LYS A 24 52.57 -34.66 -18.31
N THR A 25 51.25 -34.49 -18.44
CA THR A 25 50.39 -35.45 -19.14
C THR A 25 50.95 -35.74 -20.54
N LYS A 26 51.01 -37.02 -20.89
CA LYS A 26 51.49 -37.48 -22.20
C LYS A 26 50.77 -36.69 -23.29
N ALA A 27 51.55 -36.07 -24.19
CA ALA A 27 50.97 -35.30 -25.29
C ALA A 27 50.09 -36.21 -26.15
N LYS A 28 48.94 -35.66 -26.60
CA LYS A 28 48.09 -36.31 -27.60
C LYS A 28 48.95 -36.60 -28.85
N PRO A 29 48.80 -37.78 -29.48
CA PRO A 29 49.61 -38.12 -30.66
C PRO A 29 49.34 -37.15 -31.81
N ASP A 30 50.30 -36.99 -32.73
CA ASP A 30 50.24 -35.95 -33.78
C ASP A 30 49.06 -36.12 -34.76
N ASN A 31 48.48 -37.32 -34.84
CA ASN A 31 47.28 -37.64 -35.61
C ASN A 31 45.98 -37.58 -34.78
N PHE A 32 46.03 -37.07 -33.54
CA PHE A 32 44.86 -36.96 -32.68
C PHE A 32 43.94 -35.85 -33.15
N THR A 33 42.78 -36.23 -33.65
CA THR A 33 41.69 -35.29 -33.93
C THR A 33 40.89 -35.07 -32.65
N ASP A 34 40.91 -33.84 -32.12
CA ASP A 34 40.09 -33.47 -30.98
C ASP A 34 38.64 -33.21 -31.43
N THR A 35 37.72 -34.09 -31.03
CA THR A 35 36.29 -33.98 -31.35
C THR A 35 35.51 -33.16 -30.33
N SER A 36 36.18 -32.53 -29.36
CA SER A 36 35.53 -31.63 -28.43
C SER A 36 35.20 -30.29 -29.11
N PHE A 37 33.91 -30.02 -29.26
CA PHE A 37 33.40 -28.72 -29.68
C PHE A 37 32.41 -28.19 -28.65
N LYS A 38 32.29 -26.86 -28.59
CA LYS A 38 31.26 -26.19 -27.77
C LYS A 38 30.33 -25.44 -28.72
N ALA A 39 29.08 -25.87 -28.78
CA ALA A 39 28.03 -25.15 -29.47
C ALA A 39 27.23 -24.32 -28.45
N LYS A 40 27.00 -23.04 -28.75
CA LYS A 40 26.10 -22.17 -27.98
C LYS A 40 24.92 -21.81 -28.87
N SER A 41 23.71 -21.93 -28.34
CA SER A 41 22.50 -21.48 -29.03
C SER A 41 22.36 -19.96 -28.89
N ILE A 42 21.93 -19.30 -29.96
CA ILE A 42 21.57 -17.89 -29.95
C ILE A 42 20.07 -17.81 -29.63
N THR A 43 19.72 -17.30 -28.45
CA THR A 43 18.33 -17.00 -28.10
C THR A 43 18.00 -15.59 -28.53
N LEU A 44 17.15 -15.45 -29.56
CA LEU A 44 16.61 -14.17 -29.99
C LEU A 44 15.46 -13.76 -29.06
N THR A 45 15.31 -12.46 -28.82
CA THR A 45 14.14 -11.93 -28.10
C THR A 45 12.89 -12.10 -28.96
N GLN A 46 11.83 -12.67 -28.38
CA GLN A 46 10.56 -12.80 -29.08
C GLN A 46 9.94 -11.41 -29.27
N GLN A 47 9.73 -11.03 -30.53
CA GLN A 47 8.88 -9.90 -30.89
C GLN A 47 7.43 -10.40 -30.88
N SER A 48 6.46 -9.58 -30.42
CA SER A 48 5.04 -9.95 -30.34
C SER A 48 4.35 -9.94 -31.72
N LEU A 49 4.99 -10.51 -32.72
CA LEU A 49 4.50 -10.63 -34.09
C LEU A 49 3.92 -12.03 -34.25
N THR A 50 2.71 -12.24 -33.74
CA THR A 50 1.96 -13.50 -33.87
C THR A 50 0.83 -13.33 -34.87
N LEU A 51 0.58 -14.36 -35.69
CA LEU A 51 -0.57 -14.40 -36.60
C LEU A 51 -1.90 -14.47 -35.84
N ASN A 52 -1.87 -15.01 -34.62
CA ASN A 52 -3.02 -15.11 -33.73
C ASN A 52 -3.11 -13.88 -32.82
N ALA A 53 -4.33 -13.41 -32.57
CA ALA A 53 -4.59 -12.33 -31.63
C ALA A 53 -4.16 -12.75 -30.20
N PRO A 54 -3.47 -11.89 -29.44
CA PRO A 54 -3.11 -12.20 -28.07
C PRO A 54 -4.35 -12.38 -27.20
N THR A 55 -4.29 -13.33 -26.26
CA THR A 55 -5.39 -13.52 -25.30
C THR A 55 -5.57 -12.27 -24.44
N THR A 56 -6.78 -12.07 -23.94
CA THR A 56 -7.11 -10.95 -23.04
C THR A 56 -6.18 -10.89 -21.82
N THR A 57 -5.84 -12.04 -21.22
CA THR A 57 -4.90 -12.13 -20.10
C THR A 57 -3.47 -11.73 -20.50
N THR A 58 -3.04 -12.09 -21.71
CA THR A 58 -1.72 -11.68 -22.25
C THR A 58 -1.68 -10.17 -22.47
N GLN A 59 -2.74 -9.58 -23.02
CA GLN A 59 -2.83 -8.12 -23.21
C GLN A 59 -2.83 -7.39 -21.87
N PHE A 60 -3.60 -7.88 -20.90
CA PHE A 60 -3.62 -7.33 -19.55
C PHE A 60 -2.23 -7.35 -18.91
N THR A 61 -1.56 -8.50 -18.95
CA THR A 61 -0.20 -8.67 -18.42
C THR A 61 0.80 -7.73 -19.11
N HIS A 62 0.68 -7.57 -20.43
CA HIS A 62 1.51 -6.64 -21.18
C HIS A 62 1.30 -5.19 -20.71
N HIS A 63 0.05 -4.74 -20.57
CA HIS A 63 -0.24 -3.38 -20.09
C HIS A 63 0.22 -3.14 -18.64
N VAL A 64 0.16 -4.15 -17.77
CA VAL A 64 0.77 -4.07 -16.43
C VAL A 64 2.30 -3.84 -16.53
N SER A 65 2.99 -4.52 -17.45
CA SER A 65 4.43 -4.33 -17.66
C SER A 65 4.79 -2.93 -18.17
N LEU A 66 3.87 -2.26 -18.88
CA LEU A 66 4.07 -0.91 -19.41
C LEU A 66 3.96 0.20 -18.35
N LEU A 67 3.49 -0.12 -17.15
CA LEU A 67 3.40 0.83 -16.03
C LEU A 67 4.79 1.28 -15.53
N GLY A 68 5.84 0.52 -15.82
CA GLY A 68 7.24 0.92 -15.57
C GLY A 68 7.88 1.74 -16.70
N SER A 69 7.13 2.09 -17.75
CA SER A 69 7.68 2.85 -18.89
C SER A 69 8.15 4.25 -18.46
N LYS A 70 9.21 4.74 -19.10
CA LYS A 70 9.69 6.12 -18.94
C LYS A 70 8.69 7.15 -19.49
N SER A 71 7.86 6.77 -20.47
CA SER A 71 6.84 7.65 -21.06
C SER A 71 5.61 7.72 -20.16
N ASP A 72 5.27 8.94 -19.72
CA ASP A 72 4.06 9.20 -18.93
C ASP A 72 2.78 8.92 -19.74
N ALA A 73 2.78 9.24 -21.04
CA ALA A 73 1.69 8.89 -21.95
C ALA A 73 1.45 7.37 -21.97
N GLN A 74 2.51 6.57 -22.11
CA GLN A 74 2.39 5.11 -22.14
C GLN A 74 1.88 4.53 -20.81
N ARG A 75 2.35 5.06 -19.67
CA ARG A 75 1.83 4.67 -18.35
C ARG A 75 0.34 5.01 -18.22
N ARG A 76 -0.05 6.24 -18.55
CA ARG A 76 -1.43 6.73 -18.48
C ARG A 76 -2.36 5.92 -19.37
N ASP A 77 -1.98 5.69 -20.62
CA ASP A 77 -2.82 4.99 -21.60
C ASP A 77 -2.95 3.49 -21.24
N SER A 78 -1.89 2.91 -20.66
CA SER A 78 -1.95 1.55 -20.10
C SER A 78 -2.89 1.46 -18.90
N LEU A 79 -2.85 2.41 -17.96
CA LEU A 79 -3.81 2.47 -16.84
C LEU A 79 -5.26 2.59 -17.33
N ALA A 80 -5.50 3.39 -18.37
CA ALA A 80 -6.82 3.54 -18.97
C ALA A 80 -7.30 2.23 -19.63
N HIS A 81 -6.41 1.52 -20.33
CA HIS A 81 -6.71 0.21 -20.90
C HIS A 81 -7.06 -0.81 -19.81
N LEU A 82 -6.24 -0.90 -18.75
CA LEU A 82 -6.50 -1.78 -17.61
C LEU A 82 -7.85 -1.45 -16.97
N THR A 83 -8.16 -0.18 -16.74
CA THR A 83 -9.44 0.25 -16.15
C THR A 83 -10.62 -0.18 -17.02
N THR A 84 -10.53 0.04 -18.33
CA THR A 84 -11.58 -0.34 -19.30
C THR A 84 -11.79 -1.85 -19.29
N HIS A 85 -10.69 -2.61 -19.29
CA HIS A 85 -10.73 -4.06 -19.22
C HIS A 85 -11.43 -4.54 -17.93
N LEU A 86 -11.12 -3.92 -16.78
CA LEU A 86 -11.72 -4.28 -15.50
C LEU A 86 -13.20 -3.87 -15.36
N THR A 87 -13.66 -2.86 -16.09
CA THR A 87 -15.01 -2.30 -15.92
C THR A 87 -16.01 -2.74 -16.98
N HIS A 88 -15.56 -2.93 -18.23
CA HIS A 88 -16.45 -3.16 -19.36
C HIS A 88 -16.22 -4.51 -20.04
N SER A 89 -14.99 -5.01 -20.06
CA SER A 89 -14.63 -6.22 -20.82
C SER A 89 -14.73 -7.50 -20.00
N ARG A 90 -14.86 -7.40 -18.68
CA ARG A 90 -14.95 -8.56 -17.79
C ARG A 90 -16.42 -8.96 -17.56
N PRO A 91 -16.79 -10.24 -17.74
CA PRO A 91 -18.08 -10.75 -17.25
C PRO A 91 -18.20 -10.50 -15.74
N GLY A 92 -19.37 -10.08 -15.26
CA GLY A 92 -19.56 -9.52 -13.90
C GLY A 92 -19.06 -10.38 -12.73
N ASN A 93 -18.96 -11.71 -12.90
CA ASN A 93 -18.47 -12.65 -11.88
C ASN A 93 -17.16 -13.39 -12.27
N ALA A 94 -16.51 -13.02 -13.37
CA ALA A 94 -15.25 -13.67 -13.74
C ALA A 94 -14.10 -13.19 -12.83
N PRO A 95 -13.16 -14.07 -12.45
CA PRO A 95 -12.02 -13.70 -11.62
C PRO A 95 -11.13 -12.68 -12.34
N LEU A 96 -10.38 -11.89 -11.57
CA LEU A 96 -9.39 -10.97 -12.12
C LEU A 96 -8.33 -11.74 -12.92
N PRO A 97 -7.84 -11.20 -14.06
CA PRO A 97 -6.77 -11.84 -14.83
C PRO A 97 -5.47 -12.03 -14.04
N GLN A 98 -5.25 -11.18 -13.03
CA GLN A 98 -4.16 -11.28 -12.06
C GLN A 98 -4.69 -10.89 -10.67
N PRO A 99 -4.27 -11.55 -9.58
CA PRO A 99 -4.67 -11.18 -8.22
C PRO A 99 -4.25 -9.77 -7.84
N VAL A 100 -5.05 -9.08 -7.02
CA VAL A 100 -4.75 -7.72 -6.53
C VAL A 100 -3.37 -7.66 -5.85
N SER A 101 -3.01 -8.68 -5.08
CA SER A 101 -1.70 -8.81 -4.41
C SER A 101 -0.50 -8.69 -5.36
N THR A 102 -0.66 -9.11 -6.63
CA THR A 102 0.39 -9.03 -7.64
C THR A 102 0.43 -7.69 -8.37
N LEU A 103 -0.72 -7.00 -8.44
CA LEU A 103 -0.85 -5.72 -9.11
C LEU A 103 -0.38 -4.56 -8.23
N LEU A 104 -0.77 -4.56 -6.94
CA LEU A 104 -0.48 -3.47 -6.02
C LEU A 104 1.01 -3.09 -5.89
N PRO A 105 1.99 -4.02 -5.90
CA PRO A 105 3.41 -3.65 -5.89
C PRO A 105 3.82 -2.77 -7.08
N THR A 106 3.17 -2.93 -8.24
CA THR A 106 3.43 -2.11 -9.43
C THR A 106 2.60 -0.82 -9.44
N LEU A 107 1.41 -0.83 -8.85
CA LEU A 107 0.49 0.29 -8.82
C LEU A 107 0.81 1.32 -7.73
N ALA A 108 1.20 0.87 -6.53
CA ALA A 108 1.39 1.73 -5.37
C ALA A 108 2.45 2.83 -5.57
N PRO A 109 3.61 2.56 -6.21
CA PRO A 109 4.58 3.62 -6.52
C PRO A 109 4.05 4.72 -7.43
N LEU A 110 3.05 4.43 -8.28
CA LEU A 110 2.45 5.41 -9.19
C LEU A 110 1.62 6.48 -8.46
N ILE A 111 1.32 6.30 -7.17
CA ILE A 111 0.75 7.37 -6.32
C ILE A 111 1.68 8.59 -6.28
N LEU A 112 2.99 8.34 -6.40
CA LEU A 112 4.05 9.34 -6.39
C LEU A 112 4.49 9.76 -7.80
N ASP A 113 3.77 9.35 -8.86
CA ASP A 113 4.14 9.67 -10.23
C ASP A 113 4.15 11.19 -10.47
N GLY A 114 5.14 11.68 -11.21
CA GLY A 114 5.26 13.10 -11.53
C GLY A 114 4.14 13.64 -12.43
N SER A 115 3.44 12.79 -13.18
CA SER A 115 2.36 13.18 -14.07
C SER A 115 0.99 13.07 -13.39
N THR A 116 0.28 14.20 -13.27
CA THR A 116 -1.10 14.25 -12.76
C THR A 116 -2.04 13.35 -13.56
N GLY A 117 -1.83 13.23 -14.87
CA GLY A 117 -2.64 12.37 -15.74
C GLY A 117 -2.51 10.89 -15.37
N VAL A 118 -1.29 10.44 -15.05
CA VAL A 118 -1.02 9.06 -14.59
C VAL A 118 -1.70 8.82 -13.24
N ARG A 119 -1.51 9.72 -12.26
CA ARG A 119 -2.13 9.57 -10.93
C ARG A 119 -3.66 9.58 -10.97
N THR A 120 -4.26 10.38 -11.86
CA THR A 120 -5.71 10.42 -12.06
C THR A 120 -6.24 9.11 -12.63
N GLN A 121 -5.56 8.52 -13.62
CA GLN A 121 -5.95 7.22 -14.17
C GLN A 121 -5.69 6.08 -13.19
N LEU A 122 -4.63 6.18 -12.37
CA LEU A 122 -4.36 5.22 -11.31
C LEU A 122 -5.53 5.15 -10.32
N LEU A 123 -6.02 6.31 -9.84
CA LEU A 123 -7.15 6.33 -8.92
C LEU A 123 -8.43 5.73 -9.53
N ARG A 124 -8.66 5.91 -10.83
CA ARG A 124 -9.76 5.25 -11.55
C ARG A 124 -9.58 3.74 -11.59
N LEU A 125 -8.36 3.27 -11.85
CA LEU A 125 -8.04 1.85 -11.85
C LEU A 125 -8.22 1.23 -10.45
N LEU A 126 -7.74 1.90 -9.40
CA LEU A 126 -7.90 1.47 -8.01
C LEU A 126 -9.38 1.32 -7.63
N ARG A 127 -10.23 2.29 -8.02
CA ARG A 127 -11.68 2.22 -7.84
C ARG A 127 -12.37 1.10 -8.63
N ALA A 128 -11.73 0.56 -9.67
CA ALA A 128 -12.24 -0.56 -10.45
C ALA A 128 -11.86 -1.94 -9.86
N LEU A 129 -11.03 -1.97 -8.81
CA LEU A 129 -10.70 -3.20 -8.09
C LEU A 129 -11.82 -3.61 -7.12
N PRO A 130 -12.02 -4.90 -6.85
CA PRO A 130 -12.98 -5.37 -5.84
C PRO A 130 -12.64 -4.80 -4.45
N PRO A 131 -13.61 -4.17 -3.75
CA PRO A 131 -13.40 -3.57 -2.43
C PRO A 131 -12.76 -4.51 -1.40
N ARG A 132 -13.26 -5.74 -1.31
CA ARG A 132 -12.77 -6.76 -0.36
C ARG A 132 -11.32 -7.15 -0.61
N ASP A 133 -10.94 -7.29 -1.88
CA ASP A 133 -9.55 -7.62 -2.24
C ASP A 133 -8.60 -6.46 -1.90
N VAL A 134 -9.08 -5.21 -1.92
CA VAL A 134 -8.28 -4.03 -1.54
C VAL A 134 -8.09 -3.95 -0.02
N GLU A 135 -9.13 -4.29 0.75
CA GLU A 135 -9.15 -4.29 2.21
C GLU A 135 -7.96 -5.09 2.78
N ASP A 136 -7.70 -6.28 2.24
CA ASP A 136 -6.59 -7.15 2.65
C ASP A 136 -5.18 -6.58 2.41
N HIS A 137 -5.07 -5.46 1.69
CA HIS A 137 -3.80 -4.88 1.25
C HIS A 137 -3.61 -3.43 1.69
N VAL A 138 -4.43 -2.93 2.62
CA VAL A 138 -4.33 -1.57 3.18
C VAL A 138 -2.92 -1.28 3.72
N ALA A 139 -2.34 -2.23 4.45
CA ALA A 139 -0.99 -2.10 5.02
C ALA A 139 0.10 -1.90 3.94
N GLN A 140 -0.10 -2.43 2.74
CA GLN A 140 0.82 -2.25 1.60
C GLN A 140 0.66 -0.87 0.94
N LEU A 141 -0.57 -0.36 0.86
CA LEU A 141 -0.88 0.92 0.21
C LEU A 141 -0.52 2.14 1.06
N LEU A 142 -0.79 2.07 2.37
CA LEU A 142 -0.63 3.21 3.27
C LEU A 142 0.76 3.85 3.30
N PRO A 143 1.88 3.11 3.25
CA PRO A 143 3.21 3.71 3.18
C PRO A 143 3.39 4.66 1.98
N PHE A 144 2.88 4.29 0.80
CA PHE A 144 2.96 5.12 -0.42
C PHE A 144 2.03 6.32 -0.34
N ILE A 145 0.83 6.15 0.22
CA ILE A 145 -0.12 7.23 0.47
C ILE A 145 0.49 8.25 1.43
N ARG A 146 1.05 7.79 2.57
CA ARG A 146 1.71 8.64 3.56
C ARG A 146 2.89 9.41 2.97
N ALA A 147 3.74 8.73 2.20
CA ALA A 147 4.84 9.38 1.47
C ALA A 147 4.32 10.46 0.50
N GLY A 148 3.18 10.21 -0.17
CA GLY A 148 2.53 11.15 -1.06
C GLY A 148 1.94 12.36 -0.34
N MET A 149 1.32 12.15 0.82
CA MET A 149 0.80 13.24 1.66
C MET A 149 1.92 14.18 2.11
N THR A 150 3.09 13.66 2.43
CA THR A 150 4.24 14.48 2.84
C THR A 150 5.17 14.88 1.68
N HIS A 151 4.73 14.69 0.44
CA HIS A 151 5.56 14.96 -0.74
C HIS A 151 5.81 16.46 -0.95
N LEU A 152 6.97 16.82 -1.53
CA LEU A 152 7.33 18.23 -1.76
C LEU A 152 6.38 18.93 -2.75
N ALA A 153 5.98 18.23 -3.81
CA ALA A 153 5.04 18.74 -4.81
C ALA A 153 3.59 18.72 -4.30
N ALA A 154 2.91 19.86 -4.34
CA ALA A 154 1.58 20.04 -3.77
C ALA A 154 0.47 19.26 -4.48
N ASP A 155 0.59 19.07 -5.79
CA ASP A 155 -0.33 18.29 -6.61
C ASP A 155 -0.28 16.79 -6.27
N ILE A 156 0.90 16.26 -5.94
CA ILE A 156 1.07 14.90 -5.43
C ILE A 156 0.43 14.78 -4.05
N ARG A 157 0.62 15.76 -3.14
CA ARG A 157 -0.05 15.76 -1.82
C ARG A 157 -1.57 15.69 -1.95
N VAL A 158 -2.16 16.51 -2.81
CA VAL A 158 -3.62 16.51 -3.06
C VAL A 158 -4.08 15.16 -3.59
N THR A 159 -3.34 14.58 -4.54
CA THR A 159 -3.70 13.28 -5.12
C THR A 159 -3.57 12.15 -4.09
N ALA A 160 -2.56 12.19 -3.22
CA ALA A 160 -2.40 11.19 -2.16
C ALA A 160 -3.55 11.24 -1.15
N VAL A 161 -4.02 12.45 -0.80
CA VAL A 161 -5.21 12.64 0.05
C VAL A 161 -6.47 12.12 -0.64
N GLU A 162 -6.60 12.23 -1.96
CA GLU A 162 -7.69 11.61 -2.72
C GLU A 162 -7.67 10.09 -2.69
N VAL A 163 -6.48 9.50 -2.81
CA VAL A 163 -6.30 8.06 -2.69
C VAL A 163 -6.61 7.60 -1.26
N LEU A 164 -6.21 8.36 -0.24
CA LEU A 164 -6.56 8.08 1.15
C LEU A 164 -8.08 8.13 1.37
N ALA A 165 -8.76 9.15 0.84
CA ALA A 165 -10.21 9.29 0.95
C ALA A 165 -10.94 8.05 0.41
N TRP A 166 -10.55 7.61 -0.79
CA TRP A 166 -11.07 6.38 -1.38
C TRP A 166 -10.76 5.13 -0.53
N LEU A 167 -9.56 5.04 0.03
CA LEU A 167 -9.18 3.90 0.86
C LEU A 167 -9.96 3.86 2.18
N VAL A 168 -10.25 5.02 2.79
CA VAL A 168 -11.09 5.15 3.98
C VAL A 168 -12.55 4.78 3.67
N GLU A 169 -13.06 5.21 2.51
CA GLU A 169 -14.41 4.86 2.04
C GLU A 169 -14.59 3.34 1.88
N VAL A 170 -13.58 2.66 1.34
CA VAL A 170 -13.65 1.22 1.03
C VAL A 170 -13.25 0.33 2.20
N ALA A 171 -12.23 0.72 2.96
CA ALA A 171 -11.57 -0.12 3.96
C ALA A 171 -11.21 0.66 5.23
N GLY A 172 -12.09 1.56 5.67
CA GLY A 172 -11.82 2.49 6.77
C GLY A 172 -11.36 1.82 8.06
N ARG A 173 -12.01 0.72 8.48
CA ARG A 173 -11.64 0.00 9.72
C ARG A 173 -10.21 -0.54 9.66
N GLU A 174 -9.84 -1.14 8.53
CA GLU A 174 -8.48 -1.62 8.30
C GLU A 174 -7.48 -0.47 8.21
N VAL A 175 -7.86 0.68 7.64
CA VAL A 175 -7.00 1.87 7.55
C VAL A 175 -6.61 2.38 8.93
N VAL A 176 -7.54 2.45 9.88
CA VAL A 176 -7.27 2.94 11.23
C VAL A 176 -6.68 1.86 12.15
N GLY A 177 -6.99 0.57 11.89
CA GLY A 177 -6.58 -0.55 12.74
C GLY A 177 -5.21 -1.15 12.40
N CYS A 178 -4.74 -1.02 11.15
CA CYS A 178 -3.47 -1.61 10.74
C CYS A 178 -2.24 -0.94 11.39
N ALA A 179 -1.09 -1.60 11.30
CA ALA A 179 0.16 -1.16 11.91
C ALA A 179 0.59 0.25 11.45
N GLY A 180 0.62 1.19 12.38
CA GLY A 180 0.89 2.60 12.09
C GLY A 180 -0.15 3.28 11.21
N GLY A 181 -1.32 2.68 11.03
CA GLY A 181 -2.47 3.25 10.32
C GLY A 181 -3.05 4.45 11.05
N TRP A 182 -3.07 4.42 12.38
CA TRP A 182 -3.56 5.53 13.20
C TRP A 182 -2.52 6.67 13.33
N ILE A 183 -1.50 6.48 14.16
CA ILE A 183 -0.55 7.55 14.55
C ILE A 183 0.20 8.13 13.35
N LYS A 184 0.76 7.29 12.46
CA LYS A 184 1.55 7.81 11.33
C LYS A 184 0.69 8.58 10.33
N THR A 185 -0.55 8.15 10.12
CA THR A 185 -1.48 8.86 9.22
C THR A 185 -1.95 10.18 9.83
N LEU A 186 -2.23 10.23 11.15
CA LEU A 186 -2.50 11.49 11.86
C LEU A 186 -1.33 12.47 11.77
N ASN A 187 -0.10 11.99 11.95
CA ASN A 187 1.10 12.80 11.74
C ASN A 187 1.20 13.36 10.31
N CYS A 188 0.84 12.56 9.28
CA CYS A 188 0.77 13.04 7.90
C CYS A 188 -0.29 14.14 7.73
N PHE A 189 -1.48 14.01 8.32
CA PHE A 189 -2.51 15.06 8.29
C PHE A 189 -2.02 16.36 8.94
N LEU A 190 -1.45 16.26 10.14
CA LEU A 190 -0.85 17.39 10.85
C LEU A 190 0.22 18.09 10.00
N SER A 191 1.10 17.31 9.36
CA SER A 191 2.14 17.86 8.49
C SER A 191 1.56 18.58 7.26
N VAL A 192 0.52 18.03 6.63
CA VAL A 192 -0.11 18.63 5.44
C VAL A 192 -0.87 19.92 5.78
N LEU A 193 -1.51 19.96 6.94
CA LEU A 193 -2.26 21.12 7.43
C LEU A 193 -1.36 22.17 8.11
N GLY A 194 -0.09 21.85 8.38
CA GLY A 194 0.81 22.72 9.13
C GLY A 194 0.44 22.84 10.61
N TRP A 195 -0.27 21.85 11.16
CA TRP A 195 -0.70 21.80 12.54
C TRP A 195 0.36 21.07 13.37
N HIS A 196 1.36 21.80 13.85
CA HIS A 196 2.50 21.18 14.52
C HIS A 196 2.24 20.90 16.02
N THR A 197 2.47 19.65 16.45
CA THR A 197 2.78 19.22 17.83
C THR A 197 4.29 19.28 18.11
N GLU A 198 4.71 19.26 19.39
CA GLU A 198 6.14 19.19 19.76
C GLU A 198 6.84 17.97 19.13
N GLU A 199 6.15 16.85 18.97
CA GLU A 199 6.69 15.64 18.33
C GLU A 199 6.72 15.75 16.80
N SER A 200 5.69 16.33 16.18
CA SER A 200 5.64 16.54 14.73
C SER A 200 6.70 17.55 14.23
N SER A 201 7.29 18.34 15.13
CA SER A 201 8.39 19.26 14.82
C SER A 201 9.69 18.54 14.41
N LYS A 202 9.81 17.24 14.74
CA LYS A 202 10.93 16.37 14.33
C LYS A 202 10.84 15.90 12.88
N TRP A 203 9.62 15.82 12.33
CA TRP A 203 9.42 15.56 10.89
C TRP A 203 9.79 16.83 10.12
N SER A 204 10.46 16.69 8.97
CA SER A 204 10.90 17.84 8.17
C SER A 204 9.73 18.79 7.92
N ALA A 205 9.74 19.92 8.63
CA ALA A 205 8.74 20.97 8.53
C ALA A 205 8.91 21.67 7.17
N SER A 206 8.43 21.01 6.11
CA SER A 206 8.13 21.67 4.85
C SER A 206 7.10 22.74 5.17
N ARG A 207 7.56 23.98 5.25
CA ARG A 207 6.82 25.19 5.65
C ARG A 207 5.84 25.63 4.55
N ALA A 208 5.08 24.69 4.01
CA ALA A 208 4.15 24.88 2.91
C ALA A 208 2.84 24.15 3.19
N ALA A 209 2.18 24.52 4.30
CA ALA A 209 0.73 24.67 4.27
C ALA A 209 0.41 25.38 2.96
N PHE A 210 -0.40 24.74 2.11
CA PHE A 210 -0.73 25.17 0.75
C PHE A 210 -0.69 26.71 0.66
N GLY A 211 0.32 27.27 -0.02
CA GLY A 211 0.77 28.66 0.21
C GLY A 211 -0.36 29.70 0.16
N LYS A 212 -0.17 30.85 0.83
CA LYS A 212 -1.15 31.95 0.95
C LYS A 212 -1.55 32.57 -0.41
N SER A 213 -2.41 31.90 -1.17
CA SER A 213 -3.08 32.44 -2.35
C SER A 213 -4.51 31.92 -2.41
N GLY A 214 -5.46 32.70 -2.91
CA GLY A 214 -6.91 32.47 -2.80
C GLY A 214 -7.43 31.15 -3.39
N THR A 215 -6.60 30.34 -4.05
CA THR A 215 -6.88 28.97 -4.51
C THR A 215 -6.49 27.86 -3.52
N ALA A 216 -5.74 28.19 -2.46
CA ALA A 216 -5.24 27.24 -1.45
C ALA A 216 -6.32 26.71 -0.48
N GLY A 217 -7.47 27.39 -0.39
CA GLY A 217 -8.59 26.91 0.42
C GLY A 217 -9.12 25.56 -0.06
N ARG A 218 -9.13 25.29 -1.37
CA ARG A 218 -9.68 24.05 -1.93
C ARG A 218 -8.90 22.79 -1.53
N PRO A 219 -7.56 22.74 -1.64
CA PRO A 219 -6.77 21.65 -1.06
C PRO A 219 -6.98 21.46 0.44
N VAL A 220 -7.00 22.55 1.22
CA VAL A 220 -7.18 22.48 2.68
C VAL A 220 -8.56 21.94 3.04
N VAL A 221 -9.63 22.41 2.38
CA VAL A 221 -11.00 21.90 2.54
C VAL A 221 -11.06 20.41 2.30
N LYS A 222 -10.38 19.93 1.25
CA LYS A 222 -10.32 18.50 0.94
C LYS A 222 -9.62 17.71 2.03
N VAL A 223 -8.46 18.17 2.49
CA VAL A 223 -7.72 17.52 3.57
C VAL A 223 -8.54 17.47 4.86
N LEU A 224 -9.23 18.56 5.20
CA LEU A 224 -10.12 18.61 6.38
C LEU A 224 -11.31 17.66 6.26
N GLY A 225 -11.91 17.53 5.07
CA GLY A 225 -12.99 16.58 4.83
C GLY A 225 -12.52 15.13 5.03
N VAL A 226 -11.38 14.77 4.44
CA VAL A 226 -10.82 13.42 4.59
C VAL A 226 -10.35 13.16 6.03
N LEU A 227 -9.84 14.19 6.73
CA LEU A 227 -9.53 14.07 8.15
C LEU A 227 -10.79 13.82 8.98
N ALA A 228 -11.91 14.48 8.67
CA ALA A 228 -13.18 14.24 9.35
C ALA A 228 -13.66 12.79 9.14
N GLU A 229 -13.62 12.28 7.91
CA GLU A 229 -13.98 10.88 7.59
C GLU A 229 -13.05 9.89 8.30
N PHE A 230 -11.74 10.15 8.30
CA PHE A 230 -10.76 9.30 8.98
C PHE A 230 -10.98 9.27 10.50
N LEU A 231 -11.25 10.42 11.12
CA LEU A 231 -11.55 10.50 12.54
C LEU A 231 -12.90 9.86 12.87
N GLU A 232 -13.90 10.01 12.01
CA GLU A 232 -15.21 9.39 12.21
C GLU A 232 -15.09 7.86 12.25
N VAL A 233 -14.31 7.28 11.34
CA VAL A 233 -14.04 5.84 11.32
C VAL A 233 -13.20 5.39 12.52
N GLY A 234 -12.26 6.22 12.98
CA GLY A 234 -11.35 5.87 14.07
C GLY A 234 -11.95 6.01 15.48
N ILE A 235 -12.62 7.14 15.74
CA ILE A 235 -13.09 7.55 17.08
C ILE A 235 -14.56 8.01 17.10
N GLY A 236 -15.18 8.17 15.93
CA GLY A 236 -16.60 8.54 15.80
C GLY A 236 -17.55 7.50 16.35
N ALA A 237 -18.81 7.87 16.50
CA ALA A 237 -19.83 6.97 17.02
C ALA A 237 -20.14 5.90 15.98
N VAL A 238 -19.90 4.63 16.32
CA VAL A 238 -20.23 3.53 15.42
C VAL A 238 -21.75 3.46 15.30
N ALA A 239 -22.29 3.82 14.13
CA ALA A 239 -23.68 3.53 13.75
C ALA A 239 -23.83 2.01 13.58
N GLY A 240 -23.87 1.27 14.70
CA GLY A 240 -23.85 -0.19 14.68
C GLY A 240 -23.30 -0.89 15.93
N GLU A 241 -22.93 -0.17 16.99
CA GLU A 241 -22.62 -0.76 18.31
C GLU A 241 -23.89 -1.26 19.03
N GLY A 242 -24.53 -2.25 18.40
CA GLY A 242 -25.52 -3.16 18.98
C GLY A 242 -25.26 -4.62 18.58
N GLY A 243 -24.10 -4.95 18.00
CA GLY A 243 -23.87 -6.27 17.41
C GLY A 243 -22.42 -6.75 17.34
N GLY A 244 -21.52 -6.27 18.19
CA GLY A 244 -20.13 -6.73 18.13
C GLY A 244 -19.29 -6.37 19.36
N GLY A 245 -19.42 -7.17 20.41
CA GLY A 245 -18.28 -7.52 21.26
C GLY A 245 -17.74 -6.48 22.23
N ASP A 246 -18.57 -5.60 22.78
CA ASP A 246 -18.21 -4.91 24.02
C ASP A 246 -18.72 -5.76 25.20
N VAL A 247 -17.79 -6.38 25.92
CA VAL A 247 -18.10 -7.19 27.11
C VAL A 247 -18.41 -6.21 28.25
N VAL A 248 -19.61 -5.66 28.22
CA VAL A 248 -20.16 -4.93 29.37
C VAL A 248 -20.50 -5.98 30.42
N MET A 249 -19.64 -6.10 31.43
CA MET A 249 -20.02 -6.72 32.71
C MET A 249 -21.06 -5.82 33.37
N GLU A 250 -22.34 -6.09 33.14
CA GLU A 250 -23.41 -5.42 33.88
C GLU A 250 -23.60 -6.12 35.24
N GLU A 251 -23.19 -5.43 36.32
CA GLU A 251 -23.58 -5.77 37.69
C GLU A 251 -25.09 -5.59 37.86
N GLY A 252 -25.72 -6.57 38.51
CA GLY A 252 -27.13 -6.86 38.32
C GLY A 252 -28.14 -6.00 39.07
N ALA A 253 -29.41 -6.13 38.65
CA ALA A 253 -30.58 -6.11 39.53
C ALA A 253 -31.84 -6.61 38.77
N GLY A 254 -32.62 -7.50 39.40
CA GLY A 254 -34.07 -7.57 39.17
C GLY A 254 -34.59 -8.72 38.31
N ARG A 255 -34.91 -9.84 38.98
CA ARG A 255 -35.73 -10.94 38.46
C ARG A 255 -37.14 -10.46 38.05
N THR A 256 -37.62 -10.86 36.88
CA THR A 256 -38.99 -11.35 36.68
C THR A 256 -39.01 -12.44 35.61
N ALA A 257 -39.52 -13.61 36.00
CA ALA A 257 -39.66 -14.79 35.17
C ALA A 257 -40.86 -14.69 34.23
N GLY A 258 -40.69 -15.15 32.98
CA GLY A 258 -41.74 -15.19 31.97
C GLY A 258 -41.33 -15.95 30.71
N ALA A 259 -41.03 -17.24 30.87
CA ALA A 259 -41.04 -18.32 29.88
C ALA A 259 -40.92 -17.97 28.37
N ALA A 260 -39.71 -18.10 27.83
CA ALA A 260 -39.47 -18.70 26.52
C ALA A 260 -38.23 -19.59 26.61
N VAL A 261 -38.43 -20.87 26.32
CA VAL A 261 -37.41 -21.93 26.38
C VAL A 261 -36.47 -21.77 25.19
N GLY A 262 -35.25 -21.34 25.48
CA GLY A 262 -34.10 -21.37 24.57
C GLY A 262 -32.77 -20.99 25.25
N ASN A 263 -32.75 -20.93 26.59
CA ASN A 263 -31.63 -20.38 27.36
C ASN A 263 -30.62 -21.47 27.75
N TRP A 264 -30.04 -22.12 26.73
CA TRP A 264 -28.86 -22.96 26.87
C TRP A 264 -28.01 -22.92 25.60
N GLU A 265 -26.91 -22.19 25.61
CA GLU A 265 -25.77 -22.51 24.74
C GLU A 265 -24.46 -22.53 25.53
N PHE A 266 -24.46 -23.34 26.61
CA PHE A 266 -23.22 -23.91 27.12
C PHE A 266 -22.88 -25.20 26.35
N PRO A 267 -21.63 -25.38 25.90
CA PRO A 267 -20.47 -24.53 26.16
C PRO A 267 -20.00 -23.80 24.90
N LEU A 268 -20.75 -22.83 24.37
CA LEU A 268 -20.22 -22.00 23.28
C LEU A 268 -20.60 -20.52 23.47
N ALA A 269 -20.15 -19.94 24.57
CA ALA A 269 -19.97 -18.49 24.58
C ALA A 269 -18.89 -18.14 23.53
N GLN A 270 -19.13 -17.11 22.71
CA GLN A 270 -18.18 -16.64 21.70
C GLN A 270 -17.85 -17.65 20.59
N VAL A 271 -18.86 -18.34 20.03
CA VAL A 271 -18.70 -19.23 18.85
C VAL A 271 -17.81 -18.58 17.78
N GLU A 272 -18.05 -17.31 17.46
CA GLU A 272 -17.33 -16.57 16.43
C GLU A 272 -15.82 -16.48 16.68
N ALA A 273 -15.38 -16.38 17.94
CA ALA A 273 -13.96 -16.33 18.31
C ALA A 273 -13.26 -17.69 18.15
N HIS A 274 -14.02 -18.78 18.11
CA HIS A 274 -13.53 -20.15 17.92
C HIS A 274 -13.68 -20.64 16.47
N MET A 275 -14.24 -19.81 15.57
CA MET A 275 -14.38 -20.11 14.15
C MET A 275 -13.18 -19.58 13.36
N VAL A 276 -12.99 -20.09 12.14
CA VAL A 276 -11.98 -19.55 11.22
C VAL A 276 -12.32 -18.09 10.92
N PRO A 277 -11.42 -17.13 11.23
CA PRO A 277 -11.67 -15.72 10.96
C PRO A 277 -11.94 -15.48 9.48
N GLN A 278 -12.81 -14.52 9.19
CA GLN A 278 -13.19 -14.15 7.82
C GLN A 278 -12.24 -13.11 7.20
N THR A 279 -11.27 -12.60 7.96
CA THR A 279 -10.26 -11.64 7.50
C THR A 279 -9.03 -12.38 6.98
N ALA A 280 -8.30 -11.80 6.03
CA ALA A 280 -7.09 -12.46 5.51
C ALA A 280 -5.94 -12.51 6.52
N GLN A 281 -5.93 -11.61 7.51
CA GLN A 281 -4.81 -11.42 8.45
C GLN A 281 -5.26 -11.29 9.91
N PRO A 282 -5.92 -12.31 10.50
CA PRO A 282 -6.59 -12.17 11.79
C PRO A 282 -5.66 -11.98 12.98
N TYR A 283 -4.41 -12.46 12.92
CA TYR A 283 -3.47 -12.44 14.05
C TYR A 283 -2.30 -11.47 13.83
N VAL A 284 -2.43 -10.54 12.88
CA VAL A 284 -1.34 -9.63 12.50
C VAL A 284 -0.98 -8.63 13.61
N TYR A 285 -1.92 -8.36 14.53
CA TYR A 285 -1.71 -7.55 15.73
C TYR A 285 -0.74 -8.19 16.73
N LEU A 286 -0.62 -9.53 16.77
CA LEU A 286 0.33 -10.21 17.64
C LEU A 286 1.80 -9.99 17.22
N ASN A 287 2.02 -9.53 15.97
CA ASN A 287 3.33 -9.20 15.42
C ASN A 287 4.42 -10.29 15.62
N LEU A 288 4.04 -11.57 15.67
CA LEU A 288 4.95 -12.69 16.02
C LEU A 288 6.14 -12.86 15.07
N PHE A 289 5.98 -12.42 13.81
CA PHE A 289 6.99 -12.57 12.75
C PHE A 289 7.53 -11.23 12.23
N GLY A 290 7.10 -10.11 12.83
CA GLY A 290 7.52 -8.77 12.43
C GLY A 290 8.67 -8.26 13.28
N GLN A 291 9.25 -7.13 12.85
CA GLN A 291 10.15 -6.37 13.73
C GLN A 291 9.34 -5.78 14.90
N PRO A 292 9.94 -5.65 16.09
CA PRO A 292 9.33 -4.89 17.18
C PRO A 292 8.87 -3.53 16.67
N ARG A 293 7.64 -3.16 17.00
CA ARG A 293 7.04 -1.90 16.57
C ARG A 293 7.24 -0.89 17.68
N ASP A 294 7.64 0.32 17.30
CA ASP A 294 7.56 1.48 18.19
C ASP A 294 6.09 1.86 18.38
N GLU A 295 5.78 2.68 19.39
CA GLU A 295 4.40 3.15 19.66
C GLU A 295 3.73 3.73 18.40
N GLU A 296 4.47 4.44 17.54
CA GLU A 296 3.93 4.98 16.29
C GLU A 296 3.59 3.93 15.23
N GLY A 297 4.25 2.78 15.29
CA GLY A 297 4.04 1.64 14.39
C GLY A 297 3.03 0.63 14.92
N GLU A 298 2.52 0.82 16.13
CA GLU A 298 1.64 -0.14 16.80
C GLU A 298 0.27 -0.25 16.10
N MET A 299 -0.42 -1.36 16.36
CA MET A 299 -1.80 -1.57 15.94
C MET A 299 -2.77 -1.14 17.05
N TYR A 300 -3.78 -0.35 16.67
CA TYR A 300 -4.81 0.12 17.58
C TYR A 300 -6.17 -0.37 17.08
N GLU A 301 -6.58 -1.55 17.54
CA GLU A 301 -7.80 -2.22 17.07
C GLU A 301 -9.07 -1.65 17.70
N THR A 302 -9.02 -1.31 18.98
CA THR A 302 -10.17 -0.77 19.70
C THR A 302 -10.32 0.73 19.46
N ARG A 303 -11.58 1.18 19.49
CA ARG A 303 -11.92 2.61 19.45
C ARG A 303 -11.32 3.35 20.64
N GLU A 304 -11.32 2.73 21.81
CA GLU A 304 -10.85 3.33 23.06
C GLU A 304 -9.35 3.55 23.06
N ASP A 305 -8.56 2.59 22.59
CA ASP A 305 -7.11 2.73 22.48
C ASP A 305 -6.75 3.84 21.48
N ARG A 306 -7.45 3.87 20.33
CA ARG A 306 -7.30 4.96 19.34
C ARG A 306 -7.63 6.31 19.95
N PHE A 307 -8.72 6.41 20.72
CA PHE A 307 -9.13 7.65 21.38
C PHE A 307 -8.11 8.08 22.45
N ARG A 308 -7.64 7.18 23.29
CA ARG A 308 -6.65 7.48 24.35
C ARG A 308 -5.36 8.07 23.79
N VAL A 309 -4.82 7.45 22.74
CA VAL A 309 -3.63 7.95 22.05
C VAL A 309 -3.90 9.29 21.35
N PHE A 310 -5.09 9.42 20.74
CA PHE A 310 -5.51 10.66 20.09
C PHE A 310 -5.61 11.81 21.10
N ALA A 311 -6.24 11.59 22.25
CA ALA A 311 -6.38 12.54 23.34
C ALA A 311 -5.01 12.99 23.87
N ALA A 312 -4.11 12.03 24.12
CA ALA A 312 -2.79 12.31 24.68
C ALA A 312 -1.88 13.12 23.74
N ARG A 313 -1.84 12.77 22.44
CA ARG A 313 -0.82 13.30 21.51
C ARG A 313 -1.34 14.31 20.48
N PHE A 314 -2.61 14.21 20.08
CA PHE A 314 -3.12 14.91 18.89
C PHE A 314 -4.21 15.93 19.20
N LEU A 315 -5.06 15.69 20.20
CA LEU A 315 -6.26 16.47 20.48
C LEU A 315 -5.97 17.97 20.57
N LYS A 316 -4.98 18.39 21.39
CA LYS A 316 -4.63 19.81 21.57
C LYS A 316 -4.21 20.51 20.27
N ALA A 317 -3.50 19.80 19.38
CA ALA A 317 -3.06 20.37 18.11
C ALA A 317 -4.21 20.43 17.10
N VAL A 318 -5.05 19.40 17.06
CA VAL A 318 -6.23 19.35 16.19
C VAL A 318 -7.24 20.42 16.61
N GLU A 319 -7.54 20.58 17.90
CA GLU A 319 -8.45 21.63 18.40
C GLU A 319 -7.97 23.03 18.02
N ARG A 320 -6.68 23.32 18.23
CA ARG A 320 -6.07 24.59 17.83
C ARG A 320 -6.14 24.81 16.32
N GLY A 321 -5.84 23.77 15.54
CA GLY A 321 -5.88 23.82 14.09
C GLY A 321 -7.28 24.04 13.53
N VAL A 322 -8.27 23.36 14.11
CA VAL A 322 -9.70 23.48 13.77
C VAL A 322 -10.22 24.88 14.12
N GLU A 323 -9.85 25.43 15.27
CA GLU A 323 -10.22 26.80 15.66
C GLU A 323 -9.59 27.84 14.73
N SER A 324 -8.31 27.69 14.37
CA SER A 324 -7.67 28.54 13.35
C SER A 324 -8.38 28.46 12.00
N ALA A 325 -8.70 27.24 11.53
CA ALA A 325 -9.41 27.03 10.26
C ALA A 325 -10.84 27.59 10.30
N ARG A 326 -11.49 27.60 11.47
CA ARG A 326 -12.80 28.22 11.70
C ARG A 326 -12.71 29.74 11.63
N GLN A 327 -11.66 30.35 12.18
CA GLN A 327 -11.41 31.80 12.12
C GLN A 327 -11.10 32.30 10.71
N ASP A 328 -10.45 31.47 9.88
CA ASP A 328 -10.21 31.77 8.46
C ASP A 328 -11.51 31.92 7.65
N GLY A 329 -12.62 31.33 8.13
CA GLY A 329 -13.95 31.47 7.54
C GLY A 329 -14.12 30.80 6.16
N GLY A 330 -15.20 31.17 5.47
CA GLY A 330 -15.47 30.68 4.10
C GLY A 330 -15.68 29.17 4.00
N GLU A 331 -15.16 28.57 2.93
CA GLU A 331 -15.25 27.11 2.70
C GLU A 331 -14.40 26.32 3.71
N VAL A 332 -13.24 26.85 4.10
CA VAL A 332 -12.32 26.20 5.07
C VAL A 332 -12.96 26.09 6.45
N GLY A 333 -13.60 27.17 6.92
CA GLY A 333 -14.34 27.16 8.19
C GLY A 333 -15.56 26.24 8.19
N ARG A 334 -16.21 26.04 7.03
CA ARG A 334 -17.28 25.03 6.90
C ARG A 334 -16.71 23.61 6.98
N ALA A 335 -15.59 23.34 6.31
CA ALA A 335 -14.95 22.03 6.36
C ALA A 335 -14.43 21.69 7.77
N SER A 336 -13.88 22.66 8.51
CA SER A 336 -13.42 22.45 9.88
C SER A 336 -14.56 22.12 10.86
N SER A 337 -15.79 22.54 10.56
CA SER A 337 -16.97 22.20 11.37
C SER A 337 -17.28 20.70 11.37
N ALA A 338 -16.99 19.98 10.28
CA ALA A 338 -17.16 18.53 10.21
C ALA A 338 -16.20 17.83 11.19
N VAL A 339 -14.92 18.22 11.19
CA VAL A 339 -13.93 17.71 12.15
C VAL A 339 -14.37 18.03 13.59
N ASN A 340 -14.82 19.26 13.86
CA ASN A 340 -15.29 19.65 15.19
C ASN A 340 -16.51 18.85 15.66
N LYS A 341 -17.40 18.47 14.75
CA LYS A 341 -18.56 17.62 15.05
C LYS A 341 -18.08 16.26 15.57
N VAL A 342 -17.20 15.59 14.82
CA VAL A 342 -16.64 14.28 15.20
C VAL A 342 -15.93 14.36 16.55
N LEU A 343 -15.13 15.42 16.79
CA LEU A 343 -14.45 15.61 18.07
C LEU A 343 -15.41 15.74 19.24
N LYS A 344 -16.49 16.51 19.09
CA LYS A 344 -17.50 16.66 20.15
C LYS A 344 -18.22 15.35 20.46
N GLU A 345 -18.55 14.58 19.43
CA GLU A 345 -19.19 13.26 19.59
C GLU A 345 -18.25 12.27 20.27
N ALA A 346 -16.97 12.22 19.86
CA ALA A 346 -15.95 11.38 20.48
C ALA A 346 -15.68 11.78 21.95
N LEU A 347 -15.59 13.08 22.25
CA LEU A 347 -15.42 13.58 23.64
C LEU A 347 -16.64 13.31 24.51
N GLY A 348 -17.85 13.41 23.94
CA GLY A 348 -19.09 13.07 24.62
C GLY A 348 -19.14 11.60 25.01
N TYR A 349 -18.77 10.72 24.07
CA TYR A 349 -18.62 9.30 24.32
C TYR A 349 -17.57 9.01 25.40
N ALA A 350 -16.36 9.58 25.26
CA ALA A 350 -15.27 9.33 26.20
C ALA A 350 -15.61 9.73 27.64
N ARG A 351 -16.31 10.86 27.83
CA ARG A 351 -16.80 11.27 29.16
C ARG A 351 -17.87 10.32 29.70
N GLY A 352 -18.74 9.79 28.83
CA GLY A 352 -19.75 8.79 29.21
C GLY A 352 -19.13 7.44 29.58
N ALA A 353 -18.05 7.05 28.90
CA ALA A 353 -17.32 5.81 29.12
C ALA A 353 -16.27 5.89 30.25
N GLY A 354 -16.10 7.05 30.90
CA GLY A 354 -15.14 7.23 31.99
C GLY A 354 -13.67 7.25 31.54
N LEU A 355 -13.40 7.46 30.25
CA LEU A 355 -12.04 7.61 29.74
C LEU A 355 -11.47 8.98 30.15
N GLU A 356 -10.21 9.03 30.58
CA GLU A 356 -9.53 10.30 30.87
C GLU A 356 -9.41 11.12 29.58
N VAL A 357 -9.89 12.37 29.63
CA VAL A 357 -9.92 13.34 28.51
C VAL A 357 -8.84 14.40 28.69
#